data_AF-A0A379YBJ7-F1
#
_entry.id   AF-A0A379YBJ7-F1
#
_cell.length_a   1.000
_cell.length_b   1.000
_cell.length_c   1.000
_cell.angle_alpha   90.00
_cell.angle_beta   90.00
_cell.angle_gamma   90.00
#
_symmetry.space_group_name_H-M   'P 1'
#
loop_
_entity.id
_entity.type
_entity.pdbx_description
1 polymer ?
#
loop_
_entity_poly.entity_id
_entity_poly.type
_entity_poly.pdbx_seq_one_letter_code
_entity_poly.pdbx_strand_id
1 'polypeptide(L)' 'MNDVALMELLTEARRASRLQLLELLSTRIERLEADNASRDQILSMLKSWISARQNVGASKSQGVAL' A
#
# COMPACT_ATOMS: atom_id res chain seq x y z
N MET A 1 -23.67 12.66 -13.42
CA MET A 1 -22.20 12.61 -13.30
C MET A 1 -21.73 11.77 -14.48
N ASN A 2 -20.84 12.30 -15.35
CA ASN A 2 -20.40 11.59 -16.56
C ASN A 2 -19.38 10.50 -16.18
N ASP A 3 -19.42 9.34 -16.84
CA ASP A 3 -18.53 8.19 -16.61
C ASP A 3 -17.04 8.58 -16.69
N VAL A 4 -16.70 9.56 -17.53
CA VAL A 4 -15.34 10.10 -17.65
C VAL A 4 -14.90 10.77 -16.34
N ALA A 5 -15.75 11.63 -15.76
CA ALA A 5 -15.43 12.31 -14.50
C ALA A 5 -15.34 11.33 -13.33
N LEU A 6 -16.12 10.25 -13.36
CA LEU A 6 -16.03 9.16 -12.38
C LEU A 6 -14.70 8.40 -12.51
N MET A 7 -14.25 8.08 -13.73
CA MET A 7 -12.95 7.45 -13.96
C MET A 7 -11.78 8.32 -13.51
N GLU A 8 -11.83 9.63 -13.77
CA GLU A 8 -10.80 10.57 -13.32
C GLU A 8 -10.72 10.61 -11.79
N LEU A 9 -11.87 10.71 -11.11
CA LEU A 9 -11.93 10.68 -9.65
C LEU A 9 -11.36 9.38 -9.07
N LEU A 10 -11.72 8.22 -9.64
CA LEU A 10 -11.20 6.92 -9.21
C LEU A 10 -9.69 6.78 -9.46
N THR A 11 -9.21 7.31 -10.58
CA THR A 11 -7.78 7.30 -10.92
C THR A 11 -7.00 8.17 -9.95
N GLU A 12 -7.50 9.37 -9.64
CA GLU A 12 -6.86 10.26 -8.68
C GLU A 12 -6.89 9.69 -7.26
N ALA A 13 -8.02 9.12 -6.83
CA ALA A 13 -8.11 8.44 -5.54
C ALA A 13 -7.10 7.28 -5.42
N ARG A 14 -6.92 6.49 -6.48
CA ARG A 14 -5.91 5.42 -6.54
C ARG A 14 -4.49 5.97 -6.50
N ARG A 15 -4.23 7.09 -7.19
CA ARG A 15 -2.95 7.78 -7.19
C ARG A 15 -2.61 8.31 -5.80
N ALA A 16 -3.52 9.04 -5.16
CA ALA A 16 -3.38 9.56 -3.81
C ALA A 16 -3.11 8.45 -2.80
N SER A 17 -3.88 7.36 -2.87
CA SER A 17 -3.68 6.18 -2.02
C SER A 17 -2.28 5.58 -2.17
N ARG A 18 -1.71 5.57 -3.38
CA ARG A 18 -0.34 5.11 -3.63
C ARG A 18 0.72 6.09 -3.13
N LEU A 19 0.46 7.38 -3.14
CA LEU A 19 1.40 8.39 -2.61
C LEU A 19 1.50 8.33 -1.09
N GLN A 20 0.36 8.35 -0.38
CA GLN A 20 0.30 8.19 1.09
C GLN A 20 1.03 6.95 1.57
N LEU A 21 0.96 5.91 0.76
CA LEU A 21 1.60 4.64 1.02
C LEU A 21 3.12 4.68 0.89
N LEU A 22 3.62 5.40 -0.12
CA LEU A 22 5.06 5.63 -0.28
C LEU A 22 5.60 6.47 0.87
N GLU A 23 4.86 7.50 1.30
CA GLU A 23 5.22 8.32 2.47
C GLU A 23 5.32 7.49 3.75
N LEU A 24 4.34 6.60 4.00
CA LEU A 24 4.37 5.70 5.14
C LEU A 24 5.57 4.74 5.10
N LEU A 25 5.91 4.23 3.92
CA LEU A 25 7.07 3.35 3.74
C LEU A 25 8.37 4.10 4.01
N SER A 26 8.55 5.29 3.45
CA SER A 26 9.74 6.11 3.69
C SER A 26 9.91 6.39 5.18
N THR A 27 8.86 6.86 5.85
CA THR A 27 8.88 7.13 7.30
C THR A 27 9.29 5.90 8.12
N ARG A 28 8.84 4.71 7.69
CA ARG A 28 9.14 3.47 8.41
C ARG A 28 10.57 2.98 8.17
N ILE A 29 11.11 3.21 6.97
CA ILE A 29 12.52 2.95 6.67
C ILE A 29 13.41 3.89 7.48
N GLU A 30 13.12 5.19 7.47
CA GLU A 30 13.86 6.19 8.27
C GLU A 30 13.91 5.82 9.75
N ARG A 31 12.78 5.36 10.31
CA ARG A 31 12.74 4.88 11.70
C ARG A 31 13.60 3.64 11.92
N LEU A 32 13.57 2.66 11.02
CA LEU A 32 14.41 1.47 11.12
C LEU A 32 15.89 1.79 11.00
N GLU A 33 16.26 2.72 10.14
CA GLU A 33 17.62 3.22 10.03
C GLU A 33 18.06 3.92 11.34
N ALA A 34 17.18 4.74 11.94
CA ALA A 34 17.42 5.36 13.24
C ALA A 34 17.57 4.33 14.38
N ASP A 35 16.83 3.21 14.29
CA ASP A 35 16.89 2.10 15.23
C ASP A 35 18.07 1.13 14.96
N ASN A 36 18.98 1.45 14.03
CA ASN A 36 20.08 0.59 13.57
C ASN A 36 19.63 -0.82 13.12
N ALA A 37 18.44 -0.91 12.52
CA ALA A 37 17.93 -2.17 12.02
C ALA A 37 18.86 -2.75 10.95
N SER A 38 19.04 -4.06 10.97
CA SER A 38 19.80 -4.73 9.93
C SER A 38 19.05 -4.70 8.60
N ARG A 39 19.78 -4.82 7.49
CA ARG A 39 19.21 -4.95 6.15
C ARG A 39 18.16 -6.06 6.07
N ASP A 40 18.39 -7.17 6.75
CA ASP A 40 17.47 -8.31 6.78
C ASP A 40 16.17 -7.99 7.54
N GLN A 41 16.24 -7.20 8.62
CA GLN A 41 15.05 -6.73 9.33
C GLN A 41 14.22 -5.78 8.47
N ILE A 42 14.87 -4.85 7.76
CA ILE A 42 14.20 -3.94 6.81
C ILE A 42 13.50 -4.75 5.72
N LEU A 43 14.21 -5.69 5.09
CA LEU A 43 13.64 -6.54 4.03
C LEU A 43 12.50 -7.44 4.53
N SER A 44 12.64 -8.03 5.71
CA SER A 44 11.60 -8.85 6.34
C SER A 44 10.33 -8.05 6.59
N MET A 45 10.47 -6.83 7.14
CA MET A 45 9.34 -5.94 7.37
C MET A 45 8.65 -5.54 6.06
N LEU A 46 9.42 -5.17 5.03
CA LEU A 46 8.88 -4.82 3.71
C LEU A 46 8.10 -5.99 3.10
N LYS A 47 8.64 -7.22 3.19
CA LYS A 47 7.95 -8.43 2.73
C LYS A 47 6.65 -8.68 3.50
N SER A 48 6.69 -8.64 4.84
CA SER A 48 5.51 -8.81 5.69
C SER A 48 4.40 -7.82 5.32
N TRP A 49 4.77 -6.57 5.06
CA TRP A 49 3.82 -5.53 4.72
C TRP A 49 3.27 -5.63 3.29
N ILE A 50 4.07 -6.09 2.32
CA ILE A 50 3.59 -6.45 0.98
C ILE A 50 2.58 -7.60 1.07
N SER A 51 2.91 -8.68 1.81
CA SER A 51 2.04 -9.84 1.98
C SER A 51 0.73 -9.48 2.66
N ALA A 52 0.76 -8.66 3.72
CA ALA A 52 -0.44 -8.18 4.40
C ALA A 52 -1.40 -7.47 3.43
N ARG A 53 -0.88 -6.71 2.46
CA ARG A 53 -1.71 -5.97 1.49
C ARG A 53 -2.14 -6.80 0.28
N GLN A 54 -1.35 -7.78 -0.12
CA GLN A 54 -1.80 -8.79 -1.09
C GLN A 54 -3.01 -9.56 -0.56
N ASN A 55 -3.00 -9.92 0.73
CA ASN A 55 -4.13 -10.60 1.37
C ASN A 55 -5.38 -9.72 1.46
N VAL A 56 -5.24 -8.42 1.72
CA VAL A 56 -6.37 -7.47 1.68
C VAL A 56 -6.98 -7.36 0.27
N GLY A 57 -6.16 -7.44 -0.78
CA GLY A 57 -6.63 -7.49 -2.16
C GLY A 57 -7.36 -8.79 -2.50
N ALA A 58 -6.85 -9.93 -2.01
CA ALA A 58 -7.41 -11.26 -2.25
C ALA A 58 -8.74 -11.51 -1.51
N SER A 59 -8.88 -11.01 -0.28
CA SER A 59 -10.15 -11.10 0.46
C SER A 59 -11.24 -10.21 -0.15
N LYS A 60 -10.88 -9.12 -0.84
CA LYS A 60 -11.85 -8.22 -1.49
C LYS A 60 -12.40 -8.80 -2.80
N SER A 61 -11.64 -9.66 -3.49
CA SER A 61 -12.08 -10.36 -4.71
C SER A 61 -12.91 -11.62 -4.42
N GLN A 62 -12.86 -12.19 -3.21
CA GLN A 62 -13.74 -13.30 -2.81
C GLN A 62 -15.12 -12.87 -2.28
N GLY A 63 -15.34 -11.55 -2.08
CA GLY A 63 -16.61 -11.01 -1.58
C GLY A 63 -17.61 -10.58 -2.68
N VAL A 64 -17.31 -10.80 -3.97
CA VAL A 64 -18.21 -10.48 -5.09
C VAL A 64 -18.50 -11.76 -5.86
N ALA A 65 -19.19 -12.69 -5.20
CA ALA A 65 -19.83 -13.84 -5.83
C ALA A 65 -21.20 -14.03 -5.16
N LEU A 66 -22.12 -13.11 -5.45
CA LEU A 66 -23.57 -13.27 -5.29
C LEU A 66 -24.26 -12.58 -6.48
#